data_AF-A0AA90EV73-F1
#
_entry.id   AF-A0AA90EV73-F1
#
_cell.length_a   1.000
_cell.length_b   1.000
_cell.length_c   1.000
_cell.angle_alpha   90.00
_cell.angle_beta   90.00
_cell.angle_gamma   90.00
#
_symmetry.space_group_name_H-M   'P 1'
#
loop_
_entity.id
_entity.type
_entity.pdbx_description
1 polymer ?
#
loop_
_entity_poly.entity_id
_entity_poly.type
_entity_poly.pdbx_seq_one_letter_code
_entity_poly.pdbx_strand_id
1 'polypeptide(L)'
;MNSEQMIRCSNLDNKNTLMLHHFENETWLFHMIDRDIIHEFAYVEEQEIAQLMKDYYHFSTDEEHIPLKFRLSDKCFDWLSNKDMTEKVRKKSSFSPEEEHSFNQLIADLEANQWSLNNISHFYIPSLNDGPFLQNIVFFIPSARGVWVAQYDEHNEKPVHISLRTLEQWNELLKGLQYTVSFKNT
;
A
#
# COMPACT_ATOMS: atom_id res chain seq x y z
N MET A 1 0.05 -4.47 28.53
CA MET A 1 -0.69 -4.75 27.28
C MET A 1 0.27 -4.40 26.17
N ASN A 2 0.86 -5.40 25.52
CA ASN A 2 1.82 -5.16 24.45
C ASN A 2 1.17 -5.68 23.17
N SER A 3 0.57 -4.77 22.41
CA SER A 3 0.28 -5.03 21.01
C SER A 3 1.62 -5.01 20.30
N GLU A 4 2.19 -6.18 20.00
CA GLU A 4 3.50 -6.24 19.37
C GLU A 4 3.45 -5.85 17.88
N GLN A 5 2.25 -5.76 17.30
CA GLN A 5 2.06 -5.55 15.88
C GLN A 5 0.92 -4.58 15.60
N MET A 6 1.08 -3.77 14.56
CA MET A 6 0.06 -2.85 14.10
C MET A 6 0.06 -2.75 12.58
N ILE A 7 -1.11 -2.89 11.96
CA ILE A 7 -1.34 -2.56 10.56
C ILE A 7 -2.03 -1.20 10.50
N ARG A 8 -1.50 -0.29 9.69
CA ARG A 8 -2.11 1.03 9.43
C ARG A 8 -2.41 1.15 7.95
N CYS A 9 -3.68 1.38 7.65
CA CYS A 9 -4.24 1.55 6.32
C CYS A 9 -4.66 3.01 6.14
N SER A 10 -4.04 3.73 5.20
CA SER A 10 -4.42 5.11 4.87
C SER A 10 -5.36 5.15 3.68
N ASN A 11 -6.36 6.01 3.76
CA ASN A 11 -7.21 6.35 2.62
C ASN A 11 -7.38 7.88 2.60
N LEU A 12 -6.52 8.51 1.79
CA LEU A 12 -6.35 9.96 1.75
C LEU A 12 -7.58 10.65 1.16
N ASP A 13 -8.27 10.01 0.22
CA ASP A 13 -9.45 10.58 -0.45
C ASP A 13 -10.61 10.72 0.54
N ASN A 14 -10.83 9.71 1.37
CA ASN A 14 -11.87 9.72 2.39
C ASN A 14 -11.44 10.39 3.70
N LYS A 15 -10.15 10.76 3.83
CA LYS A 15 -9.55 11.32 5.05
C LYS A 15 -9.81 10.45 6.28
N ASN A 16 -9.74 9.14 6.08
CA ASN A 16 -9.85 8.16 7.15
C ASN A 16 -8.56 7.34 7.26
N THR A 17 -8.37 6.77 8.45
CA THR A 17 -7.29 5.85 8.75
C THR A 17 -7.87 4.67 9.50
N LEU A 18 -7.59 3.48 8.98
CA LEU A 18 -7.84 2.23 9.67
C LEU A 18 -6.54 1.80 10.35
N MET A 19 -6.64 1.46 11.63
CA MET A 19 -5.57 0.85 12.41
C MET A 19 -6.06 -0.48 12.96
N LEU A 20 -5.25 -1.52 12.83
CA LEU A 20 -5.47 -2.85 13.41
C LEU A 20 -4.32 -3.10 14.36
N HIS A 21 -4.63 -3.18 15.65
CA HIS A 21 -3.65 -3.46 16.70
C HIS A 21 -3.78 -4.92 17.11
N HIS A 22 -2.69 -5.68 17.04
CA HIS A 22 -2.70 -7.05 17.55
C HIS A 22 -2.98 -7.02 19.05
N PHE A 23 -3.91 -7.84 19.54
CA PHE A 23 -4.26 -7.84 20.95
C PHE A 23 -3.72 -9.08 21.66
N GLU A 24 -4.30 -10.25 21.38
CA GLU A 24 -3.90 -11.54 21.93
C GLU A 24 -4.39 -12.67 21.03
N ASN A 25 -3.60 -13.73 20.86
CA ASN A 25 -3.90 -14.85 19.96
C ASN A 25 -4.23 -14.35 18.54
N GLU A 26 -5.34 -14.81 17.98
CA GLU A 26 -5.87 -14.41 16.67
C GLU A 26 -6.76 -13.15 16.76
N THR A 27 -6.87 -12.52 17.94
CA THR A 27 -7.74 -11.35 18.13
C THR A 27 -6.98 -10.04 17.93
N TRP A 28 -7.60 -9.14 17.17
CA TRP A 28 -7.11 -7.81 16.86
C TRP A 28 -8.12 -6.74 17.30
N LEU A 29 -7.62 -5.58 17.68
CA LEU A 29 -8.42 -4.38 17.91
C LEU A 29 -8.43 -3.54 16.63
N PHE A 30 -9.61 -3.47 16.02
CA PHE A 30 -9.94 -2.50 14.98
C PHE A 30 -10.10 -1.11 15.58
N HIS A 31 -9.51 -0.13 14.93
CA HIS A 31 -9.63 1.29 15.24
C HIS A 31 -9.78 2.08 13.94
N MET A 32 -10.98 2.59 13.68
CA MET A 32 -11.23 3.52 12.57
C MET A 32 -11.16 4.96 13.06
N ILE A 33 -10.47 5.81 12.31
CA ILE A 33 -10.44 7.26 12.51
C ILE A 33 -11.04 7.91 11.26
N ASP A 34 -12.17 8.58 11.39
CA ASP A 34 -12.77 9.38 10.32
C ASP A 34 -12.60 10.88 10.60
N ARG A 35 -11.92 11.58 9.67
CA ARG A 35 -11.64 13.02 9.70
C ARG A 35 -11.05 13.53 11.02
N ASP A 36 -10.24 12.70 11.68
CA ASP A 36 -9.62 12.97 12.99
C ASP A 36 -10.62 13.31 14.13
N ILE A 37 -11.91 12.99 13.95
CA ILE A 37 -12.98 13.36 14.89
C ILE A 37 -13.70 12.12 15.41
N ILE A 38 -14.06 11.20 14.51
CA ILE A 38 -14.85 10.02 14.87
C ILE A 38 -13.90 8.84 15.02
N HIS A 39 -13.96 8.20 16.18
CA HIS A 39 -13.15 7.03 16.51
C HIS A 39 -14.08 5.85 16.80
N GLU A 40 -13.96 4.78 16.02
CA GLU A 40 -14.72 3.54 16.21
C GLU A 40 -13.77 2.40 16.57
N PHE A 41 -14.19 1.55 17.50
CA PHE A 41 -13.40 0.43 18.00
C PHE A 41 -14.21 -0.86 17.99
N ALA A 42 -13.59 -1.96 17.56
CA ALA A 42 -14.17 -3.29 17.60
C ALA A 42 -13.08 -4.35 17.74
N TYR A 43 -13.44 -5.52 18.26
CA TYR A 43 -12.57 -6.70 18.15
C TYR A 43 -12.88 -7.41 16.84
N VAL A 44 -11.84 -7.91 16.19
CA VAL A 44 -11.91 -8.67 14.94
C VAL A 44 -10.97 -9.86 15.02
N GLU A 45 -11.34 -10.96 14.39
CA GLU A 45 -10.45 -12.11 14.28
C GLU A 45 -9.47 -11.91 13.12
N GLU A 46 -8.28 -12.49 13.25
CA GLU A 46 -7.18 -12.36 12.31
C GLU A 46 -7.59 -12.75 10.88
N GLN A 47 -8.36 -13.83 10.74
CA GLN A 47 -8.93 -14.29 9.46
C GLN A 47 -9.89 -13.30 8.79
N GLU A 48 -10.43 -12.33 9.52
CA GLU A 48 -11.35 -11.31 9.01
C GLU A 48 -10.61 -10.06 8.50
N ILE A 49 -9.32 -9.89 8.85
CA ILE A 49 -8.53 -8.70 8.53
C ILE A 49 -8.49 -8.40 7.04
N ALA A 50 -8.25 -9.41 6.20
CA ALA A 50 -8.18 -9.21 4.75
C ALA A 50 -9.51 -8.72 4.17
N GLN A 51 -10.63 -9.27 4.65
CA GLN A 51 -11.97 -8.86 4.24
C GLN A 51 -12.28 -7.44 4.74
N LEU A 52 -11.89 -7.12 5.97
CA LEU A 52 -12.04 -5.78 6.54
C LEU A 52 -11.25 -4.73 5.76
N MET A 53 -10.00 -5.02 5.36
CA MET A 53 -9.22 -4.12 4.50
C MET A 53 -9.87 -3.93 3.12
N LYS A 54 -10.44 -4.99 2.55
CA LYS A 54 -11.18 -4.91 1.28
C LYS A 54 -12.39 -3.99 1.42
N ASP A 55 -13.17 -4.15 2.48
CA ASP A 55 -14.34 -3.32 2.75
C ASP A 55 -13.95 -1.89 3.14
N TYR A 56 -12.80 -1.68 3.75
CA TYR A 56 -12.30 -0.33 4.03
C TYR A 56 -11.98 0.46 2.75
N TYR A 57 -11.37 -0.20 1.77
CA TYR A 57 -11.00 0.46 0.51
C TYR A 57 -12.14 0.50 -0.52
N HIS A 58 -13.09 -0.44 -0.47
CA HIS A 58 -14.29 -0.47 -1.31
C HIS A 58 -14.01 -0.35 -2.83
N PHE A 59 -12.91 -0.95 -3.30
CA PHE A 59 -12.51 -0.86 -4.71
C PHE A 59 -13.42 -1.69 -5.62
N SER A 60 -13.89 -1.06 -6.68
CA SER A 60 -14.57 -1.68 -7.82
C SER A 60 -13.80 -1.38 -9.10
N THR A 61 -13.64 -2.40 -9.95
CA THR A 61 -12.93 -2.28 -11.24
C THR A 61 -13.83 -2.83 -12.33
N ASP A 62 -13.94 -2.13 -13.44
CA ASP A 62 -14.92 -2.47 -14.48
C ASP A 62 -14.38 -3.44 -15.55
N GLU A 63 -13.05 -3.66 -15.62
CA GLU A 63 -12.44 -4.38 -16.74
C GLU A 63 -11.22 -5.24 -16.35
N GLU A 64 -11.02 -6.35 -17.09
CA GLU A 64 -9.73 -7.03 -17.18
C GLU A 64 -8.78 -6.21 -18.06
N HIS A 65 -7.56 -5.97 -17.58
CA HIS A 65 -6.56 -5.16 -18.27
C HIS A 65 -5.33 -5.94 -18.70
N ILE A 66 -4.63 -5.39 -19.69
CA ILE A 66 -3.29 -5.86 -20.08
C ILE A 66 -2.32 -5.56 -18.93
N PRO A 67 -1.46 -6.51 -18.52
CA PRO A 67 -0.51 -6.29 -17.44
C PRO A 67 0.41 -5.08 -17.71
N LEU A 68 0.21 -4.00 -16.96
CA LEU A 68 1.07 -2.82 -16.98
C LEU A 68 2.07 -2.90 -15.84
N LYS A 69 3.35 -2.68 -16.15
CA LYS A 69 4.43 -2.72 -15.15
C LYS A 69 5.67 -2.01 -15.63
N PHE A 70 6.44 -1.50 -14.68
CA PHE A 70 7.76 -0.92 -14.90
C PHE A 70 8.52 -0.87 -13.58
N ARG A 71 9.80 -0.49 -13.64
CA ARG A 71 10.66 -0.37 -12.46
C ARG A 71 11.25 1.02 -12.31
N LEU A 72 11.38 1.48 -11.08
CA LEU A 72 12.05 2.73 -10.71
C LEU A 72 13.19 2.46 -9.73
N SER A 73 14.22 3.31 -9.77
CA SER A 73 15.13 3.47 -8.64
C SER A 73 14.43 4.20 -7.50
N ASP A 74 14.86 4.04 -6.25
CA ASP A 74 14.34 4.78 -5.08
C ASP A 74 14.24 6.27 -5.35
N LYS A 75 15.33 6.86 -5.85
CA LYS A 75 15.41 8.28 -6.18
C LYS A 75 14.36 8.74 -7.20
N CYS A 76 14.02 7.88 -8.16
CA CYS A 76 12.99 8.20 -9.16
C CYS A 76 11.59 8.07 -8.56
N PHE A 77 11.38 7.11 -7.66
CA PHE A 77 10.13 6.97 -6.93
C PHE A 77 9.91 8.14 -5.97
N ASP A 78 10.94 8.57 -5.24
CA ASP A 78 10.91 9.76 -4.39
C ASP A 78 10.56 11.01 -5.18
N TRP A 79 11.16 11.19 -6.36
CA TRP A 79 10.81 12.29 -7.24
C TRP A 79 9.37 12.25 -7.72
N LEU A 80 8.77 11.07 -7.86
CA LEU A 80 7.39 10.92 -8.29
C LEU A 80 6.38 11.49 -7.27
N SER A 81 6.79 11.71 -6.02
CA SER A 81 5.98 12.45 -5.04
C SER A 81 5.70 13.91 -5.44
N ASN A 82 6.47 14.45 -6.38
CA ASN A 82 6.29 15.79 -6.93
C ASN A 82 5.95 15.69 -8.43
N LYS A 83 4.72 16.10 -8.79
CA LYS A 83 4.23 16.12 -10.17
C LYS A 83 5.16 16.83 -11.16
N ASP A 84 5.86 17.88 -10.73
CA ASP A 84 6.74 18.68 -11.59
C ASP A 84 8.03 17.92 -11.97
N MET A 85 8.30 16.79 -11.31
CA MET A 85 9.47 15.96 -11.55
C MET A 85 9.20 14.79 -12.50
N THR A 86 7.98 14.61 -12.98
CA THR A 86 7.56 13.51 -13.86
C THR A 86 8.47 13.37 -15.09
N GLU A 87 8.78 14.48 -15.76
CA GLU A 87 9.67 14.47 -16.94
C GLU A 87 11.11 14.10 -16.59
N LYS A 88 11.55 14.41 -15.37
CA LYS A 88 12.87 14.03 -14.88
C LYS A 88 12.93 12.53 -14.57
N VAL A 89 11.85 11.98 -14.00
CA VAL A 89 11.71 10.54 -13.78
C VAL A 89 11.75 9.81 -15.13
N ARG A 90 10.91 10.22 -16.09
CA ARG A 90 10.88 9.67 -17.45
C ARG A 90 12.28 9.59 -18.09
N LYS A 91 13.01 10.71 -18.08
CA LYS A 91 14.36 10.79 -18.66
C LYS A 91 15.40 9.93 -17.92
N LYS A 92 15.27 9.78 -16.59
CA LYS A 92 16.25 9.04 -15.78
C LYS A 92 15.99 7.54 -15.78
N SER A 93 14.73 7.13 -15.86
CA SER A 93 14.37 5.71 -15.85
C SER A 93 14.71 4.98 -17.15
N SER A 94 14.86 5.69 -18.27
CA SER A 94 15.20 5.10 -19.58
C SER A 94 14.27 3.94 -19.94
N PHE A 95 12.96 4.22 -19.93
CA PHE A 95 11.92 3.22 -20.13
C PHE A 95 11.96 2.59 -21.53
N SER A 96 11.63 1.31 -21.62
CA SER A 96 11.23 0.70 -22.90
C SER A 96 9.90 1.31 -23.39
N PRO A 97 9.52 1.13 -24.68
CA PRO A 97 8.21 1.61 -25.16
C PRO A 97 7.01 1.07 -24.36
N GLU A 98 7.10 -0.16 -23.86
CA GLU A 98 6.06 -0.81 -23.06
C GLU A 98 6.00 -0.25 -21.63
N GLU A 99 7.18 0.01 -21.03
CA GLU A 99 7.29 0.67 -19.72
C GLU A 99 6.83 2.12 -19.81
N GLU A 100 7.12 2.81 -20.91
CA GLU A 100 6.69 4.19 -21.17
C GLU A 100 5.16 4.28 -21.25
N HIS A 101 4.51 3.33 -21.91
CA HIS A 101 3.05 3.22 -21.93
C HIS A 101 2.50 2.98 -20.52
N SER A 102 3.10 2.06 -19.76
CA SER A 102 2.72 1.78 -18.37
C SER A 102 2.90 3.01 -17.48
N PHE A 103 4.00 3.75 -17.65
CA PHE A 103 4.30 4.96 -16.91
C PHE A 103 3.29 6.08 -17.22
N ASN A 104 3.01 6.33 -18.50
CA ASN A 104 1.97 7.29 -18.90
C ASN A 104 0.63 6.96 -18.28
N GLN A 105 0.31 5.68 -18.19
CA GLN A 105 -0.94 5.25 -17.60
C GLN A 105 -0.98 5.48 -16.08
N LEU A 106 0.12 5.21 -15.37
CA LEU A 106 0.26 5.58 -13.97
C LEU A 106 0.07 7.09 -13.77
N ILE A 107 0.69 7.93 -14.60
CA ILE A 107 0.59 9.39 -14.47
C ILE A 107 -0.87 9.85 -14.61
N ALA A 108 -1.61 9.34 -15.60
CA ALA A 108 -3.02 9.67 -15.74
C ALA A 108 -3.85 9.24 -14.52
N ASP A 109 -3.57 8.06 -13.95
CA ASP A 109 -4.26 7.57 -12.76
C ASP A 109 -3.85 8.36 -11.49
N LEU A 110 -2.59 8.80 -11.39
CA LEU A 110 -2.13 9.73 -10.34
C LEU A 110 -2.88 11.07 -10.43
N GLU A 111 -3.03 11.64 -11.63
CA GLU A 111 -3.77 12.89 -11.83
C GLU A 111 -5.25 12.74 -11.43
N ALA A 112 -5.88 11.62 -11.80
CA ALA A 112 -7.27 11.32 -11.42
C ALA A 112 -7.45 11.20 -9.90
N ASN A 113 -6.41 10.74 -9.19
CA ASN A 113 -6.37 10.63 -7.73
C ASN A 113 -5.73 11.86 -7.05
N GLN A 114 -5.65 13.01 -7.73
CA GLN A 114 -5.09 14.26 -7.18
C GLN A 114 -3.65 14.12 -6.65
N TRP A 115 -2.88 13.20 -7.22
CA TRP A 115 -1.52 12.85 -6.81
C TRP A 115 -1.42 12.27 -5.39
N SER A 116 -2.52 11.70 -4.87
CA SER A 116 -2.57 11.02 -3.58
C SER A 116 -2.09 9.58 -3.69
N LEU A 117 -1.27 9.15 -2.72
CA LEU A 117 -0.74 7.79 -2.64
C LEU A 117 -1.15 7.17 -1.30
N ASN A 118 -2.01 6.16 -1.36
CA ASN A 118 -2.40 5.42 -0.18
C ASN A 118 -1.28 4.42 0.18
N ASN A 119 -1.24 4.02 1.44
CA ASN A 119 -0.35 2.97 1.91
C ASN A 119 -0.98 2.08 2.98
N ILE A 120 -0.50 0.84 2.99
CA ILE A 120 -0.65 -0.11 4.09
C ILE A 120 0.73 -0.27 4.72
N SER A 121 0.85 0.11 5.98
CA SER A 121 2.09 0.05 6.75
C SER A 121 1.97 -1.00 7.85
N HIS A 122 2.96 -1.87 7.99
CA HIS A 122 3.05 -2.85 9.07
C HIS A 122 4.14 -2.46 10.05
N PHE A 123 3.79 -2.36 11.33
CA PHE A 123 4.68 -1.96 12.40
C PHE A 123 4.87 -3.08 13.41
N TYR A 124 6.09 -3.21 13.92
CA TYR A 124 6.42 -3.97 15.12
C TYR A 124 6.63 -3.02 16.29
N ILE A 125 6.04 -3.33 17.44
CA ILE A 125 6.04 -2.50 18.64
C ILE A 125 6.58 -3.35 19.81
N PRO A 126 7.92 -3.44 19.97
CA PRO A 126 8.53 -4.34 20.95
C PRO A 126 8.17 -4.00 22.39
N SER A 127 7.98 -2.71 22.68
CA SER A 127 7.58 -2.24 23.99
C SER A 127 6.90 -0.87 23.90
N LEU A 128 6.22 -0.45 24.97
CA LEU A 128 5.68 0.92 25.08
C LEU A 128 6.76 2.00 25.22
N ASN A 129 7.98 1.61 25.61
CA ASN A 129 9.11 2.53 25.80
C ASN A 129 9.93 2.70 24.52
N ASP A 130 9.87 1.73 23.61
CA ASP A 130 10.51 1.77 22.31
C ASP A 130 9.49 2.24 21.26
N GLY A 131 9.94 3.06 20.31
CA GLY A 131 9.09 3.49 19.20
C GLY A 131 8.70 2.34 18.28
N PRO A 132 7.58 2.45 17.54
CA PRO A 132 7.20 1.46 16.54
C PRO A 132 8.23 1.40 15.39
N PHE A 133 8.57 0.20 14.95
CA PHE A 133 9.45 -0.07 13.81
C PHE A 133 8.61 -0.42 12.58
N LEU A 134 8.77 0.30 11.47
CA LEU A 134 8.13 -0.04 10.20
C LEU A 134 8.80 -1.29 9.62
N GLN A 135 8.08 -2.40 9.55
CA GLN A 135 8.57 -3.67 8.99
C GLN A 135 8.33 -3.76 7.49
N ASN A 136 7.18 -3.27 7.03
CA ASN A 136 6.79 -3.33 5.63
C ASN A 136 5.87 -2.17 5.29
N ILE A 137 5.93 -1.71 4.04
CA ILE A 137 5.02 -0.71 3.51
C ILE A 137 4.68 -1.03 2.06
N VAL A 138 3.38 -1.01 1.76
CA VAL A 138 2.88 -1.13 0.39
C VAL A 138 2.21 0.18 0.03
N PHE A 139 2.67 0.80 -1.05
CA PHE A 139 2.02 1.98 -1.62
C PHE A 139 1.12 1.57 -2.78
N PHE A 140 -0.03 2.22 -2.89
CA PHE A 140 -0.98 1.91 -3.95
C PHE A 140 -1.88 3.09 -4.33
N ILE A 141 -2.41 3.00 -5.55
CA ILE A 141 -3.32 3.98 -6.14
C ILE A 141 -4.46 3.21 -6.80
N PRO A 142 -5.72 3.43 -6.39
CA PRO A 142 -6.86 2.85 -7.11
C PRO A 142 -7.00 3.49 -8.49
N SER A 143 -7.39 2.70 -9.49
CA SER A 143 -7.73 3.17 -10.82
C SER A 143 -8.97 2.45 -11.35
N ALA A 144 -9.57 2.95 -12.41
CA ALA A 144 -10.75 2.32 -13.03
C ALA A 144 -10.49 0.88 -13.51
N ARG A 145 -9.22 0.52 -13.74
CA ARG A 145 -8.80 -0.79 -14.28
C ARG A 145 -8.11 -1.69 -13.26
N GLY A 146 -7.99 -1.28 -12.00
CA GLY A 146 -7.21 -2.04 -11.04
C GLY A 146 -6.64 -1.20 -9.92
N VAL A 147 -5.59 -1.73 -9.29
CA VAL A 147 -4.85 -1.05 -8.25
C VAL A 147 -3.38 -1.02 -8.64
N TRP A 148 -2.83 0.18 -8.85
CA TRP A 148 -1.38 0.33 -8.97
C TRP A 148 -0.75 0.01 -7.63
N VAL A 149 0.25 -0.86 -7.62
CA VAL A 149 0.98 -1.24 -6.40
C VAL A 149 2.48 -1.03 -6.65
N ALA A 150 3.14 -0.34 -5.72
CA ALA A 150 4.59 -0.26 -5.64
C ALA A 150 5.11 -1.20 -4.55
N GLN A 151 5.99 -2.12 -4.93
CA GLN A 151 6.64 -3.09 -4.05
C GLN A 151 8.16 -2.97 -4.17
N TYR A 152 8.88 -3.17 -3.07
CA TYR A 152 10.34 -3.12 -3.05
C TYR A 152 10.95 -4.52 -3.24
N ASP A 153 11.98 -4.59 -4.09
CA ASP A 153 12.87 -5.73 -4.27
C ASP A 153 14.32 -5.24 -4.12
N GLU A 154 14.85 -5.36 -2.90
CA GLU A 154 16.15 -4.78 -2.51
C GLU A 154 17.36 -5.37 -3.26
N HIS A 155 17.17 -6.43 -4.05
CA HIS A 155 18.24 -7.08 -4.80
C HIS A 155 18.45 -6.51 -6.21
N ASN A 156 17.75 -5.42 -6.58
CA ASN A 156 17.80 -4.82 -7.91
C ASN A 156 18.29 -3.35 -7.90
N GLU A 157 18.92 -2.90 -8.99
CA GLU A 157 19.29 -1.49 -9.18
C GLU A 157 18.05 -0.57 -9.28
N LYS A 158 16.94 -1.13 -9.78
CA LYS A 158 15.62 -0.49 -9.77
C LYS A 158 14.69 -1.27 -8.83
N PRO A 159 14.83 -1.09 -7.50
CA PRO A 159 14.15 -1.92 -6.51
C PRO A 159 12.64 -1.68 -6.46
N VAL A 160 12.14 -0.54 -6.94
CA VAL A 160 10.71 -0.23 -6.86
C VAL A 160 9.99 -0.79 -8.08
N HIS A 161 9.27 -1.90 -7.87
CA HIS A 161 8.43 -2.53 -8.88
C HIS A 161 7.03 -1.93 -8.82
N ILE A 162 6.63 -1.26 -9.90
CA ILE A 162 5.30 -0.68 -10.04
C ILE A 162 4.51 -1.53 -11.03
N SER A 163 3.32 -1.97 -10.63
CA SER A 163 2.46 -2.79 -11.48
C SER A 163 0.99 -2.49 -11.22
N LEU A 164 0.18 -2.53 -12.28
CA LEU A 164 -1.27 -2.45 -12.17
C LEU A 164 -1.82 -3.85 -11.92
N ARG A 165 -2.35 -4.07 -10.71
CA ARG A 165 -2.91 -5.34 -10.26
C ARG A 165 -4.41 -5.38 -10.56
N THR A 166 -4.92 -6.54 -10.96
CA THR A 166 -6.37 -6.77 -11.02
C THR A 166 -6.96 -6.74 -9.61
N LEU A 167 -8.27 -6.59 -9.49
CA LEU A 167 -8.94 -6.65 -8.19
C LEU A 167 -8.70 -7.99 -7.48
N GLU A 168 -8.64 -9.10 -8.23
CA GLU A 168 -8.29 -10.42 -7.70
C GLU A 168 -6.87 -10.43 -7.14
N GLN A 169 -5.88 -9.97 -7.91
CA GLN A 169 -4.49 -9.90 -7.48
C GLN A 169 -4.29 -8.98 -6.27
N TRP A 170 -5.04 -7.88 -6.21
CA TRP A 170 -5.08 -7.00 -5.04
C TRP A 170 -5.63 -7.71 -3.80
N ASN A 171 -6.73 -8.43 -3.93
CA ASN A 171 -7.32 -9.19 -2.82
C ASN A 171 -6.37 -10.29 -2.32
N GLU A 172 -5.66 -10.98 -3.22
CA GLU A 172 -4.63 -11.95 -2.83
C GLU A 172 -3.44 -11.27 -2.13
N LEU A 173 -3.05 -10.07 -2.56
CA LEU A 173 -2.03 -9.28 -1.87
C LEU A 173 -2.48 -8.92 -0.45
N LEU A 174 -3.72 -8.49 -0.24
CA LEU A 174 -4.26 -8.18 1.08
C LEU A 174 -4.24 -9.39 2.03
N LYS A 175 -4.55 -10.60 1.52
CA LYS A 175 -4.40 -11.83 2.29
C LYS A 175 -2.95 -12.06 2.71
N GLY A 176 -1.99 -11.85 1.80
CA GLY A 176 -0.56 -11.99 2.09
C GLY A 176 -0.04 -11.01 3.15
N LEU A 177 -0.60 -9.79 3.21
CA LEU A 177 -0.21 -8.77 4.19
C LEU A 177 -0.53 -9.16 5.64
N GLN A 178 -1.56 -9.98 5.85
CA GLN A 178 -1.89 -10.57 7.16
C GLN A 178 -0.75 -11.45 7.69
N TYR A 179 -0.03 -12.15 6.80
CA TYR A 179 0.98 -13.17 7.16
C TYR A 179 2.42 -12.68 7.07
N THR A 180 2.67 -11.37 6.90
CA THR A 180 4.04 -10.85 6.81
C THR A 180 4.67 -10.75 8.21
N VAL A 181 4.72 -11.89 8.90
CA VAL A 181 5.49 -12.14 10.11
C VAL A 181 6.58 -13.14 9.70
N SER A 182 7.69 -12.64 9.20
CA SER A 182 8.92 -13.44 9.13
C SER A 182 9.98 -12.74 9.95
N PHE A 183 10.04 -13.12 11.22
CA PHE A 183 11.23 -12.90 12.04
C PHE A 183 12.39 -13.65 11.38
N LYS A 184 13.22 -12.96 10.60
CA LYS A 184 14.60 -13.38 10.39
C LYS A 184 15.43 -12.83 11.55
N ASN A 185 15.34 -13.50 12.70
CA ASN A 185 16.40 -13.50 13.71
C ASN A 185 17.03 -14.88 13.71
N THR A 186 18.04 -15.04 12.86
CA THR A 186 19.12 -16.02 12.99
C THR A 186 20.37 -15.38 12.43
#